data_AF-A0A537AIV6-F1
#
_entry.id   AF-A0A537AIV6-F1
#
_cell.length_a   1.000
_cell.length_b   1.000
_cell.length_c   1.000
_cell.angle_alpha   90.00
_cell.angle_beta   90.00
_cell.angle_gamma   90.00
#
_symmetry.space_group_name_H-M   'P 1'
#
loop_
_entity.id
_entity.type
_entity.pdbx_description
1 polymer ?
#
loop_
_entity_poly.entity_id
_entity_poly.type
_entity_poly.pdbx_seq_one_letter_code
_entity_poly.pdbx_strand_id
1 'polypeptide(L)'
;MTGPLLLMAAMLLVILIASELFTNALEHLGDKLGISEGVTGSLFAAVGTALPETMVPLLALLSGTANASVNEEIGVGAILGAPLMLSTLSTALMALAVVGRRGLQGRVAPERSGLVRDLHFFLVAFAITAAAMYVPTDAHWLRSALSLLLV
;
A
#
# COMPACT_ATOMS: atom_id res chain seq x y z
N MET A 1 -26.17 -1.44 -16.09
CA MET A 1 -24.70 -1.39 -15.92
C MET A 1 -24.23 -0.30 -14.95
N THR A 2 -25.03 0.74 -14.66
CA THR A 2 -24.66 1.81 -13.71
C THR A 2 -24.71 1.40 -12.23
N GLY A 3 -25.63 0.49 -11.85
CA GLY A 3 -25.78 0.01 -10.46
C GLY A 3 -24.50 -0.48 -9.77
N PRO A 4 -23.76 -1.46 -10.34
CA PRO A 4 -22.54 -1.98 -9.71
C PRO A 4 -21.40 -0.96 -9.65
N LEU A 5 -21.27 -0.09 -10.66
CA LEU A 5 -20.29 1.01 -10.66
C LEU A 5 -20.56 2.01 -9.53
N LEU A 6 -21.83 2.35 -9.31
CA LEU A 6 -22.25 3.27 -8.26
C LEU A 6 -22.02 2.66 -6.87
N LEU A 7 -22.31 1.36 -6.71
CA LEU A 7 -21.99 0.63 -5.49
C LEU A 7 -20.48 0.61 -5.21
N MET A 8 -19.65 0.34 -6.23
CA MET A 8 -18.20 0.35 -6.09
C MET A 8 -17.68 1.72 -5.67
N ALA A 9 -18.15 2.80 -6.32
CA ALA A 9 -17.77 4.16 -5.95
C ALA A 9 -18.21 4.51 -4.51
N ALA A 10 -19.41 4.09 -4.11
CA ALA A 10 -19.89 4.28 -2.74
C ALA A 10 -19.02 3.52 -1.71
N MET A 11 -18.66 2.26 -1.99
CA MET A 11 -17.82 1.47 -1.09
C MET A 11 -16.39 2.02 -1.01
N LEU A 12 -15.82 2.50 -2.11
CA LEU A 12 -14.51 3.18 -2.10
C LEU A 12 -14.54 4.42 -1.20
N LEU A 13 -15.62 5.20 -1.26
CA LEU A 13 -15.80 6.38 -0.40
C LEU A 13 -15.93 5.99 1.08
N VAL A 14 -16.65 4.91 1.38
CA VAL A 14 -16.73 4.36 2.75
C VAL A 14 -15.37 3.90 3.25
N ILE A 15 -14.59 3.18 2.44
CA ILE A 15 -13.24 2.73 2.81
C ILE A 15 -12.33 3.93 3.07
N LEU A 16 -12.40 4.97 2.24
CA LEU A 16 -11.60 6.19 2.41
C LEU A 16 -11.91 6.88 3.74
N ILE A 17 -13.20 7.10 4.04
CA ILE A 17 -13.62 7.72 5.32
C ILE A 17 -13.23 6.85 6.51
N ALA A 18 -13.42 5.53 6.41
CA ALA A 18 -13.08 4.60 7.49
C ALA A 18 -11.58 4.59 7.77
N SER A 19 -10.75 4.61 6.71
CA SER A 19 -9.29 4.62 6.83
C SER A 19 -8.79 5.91 7.48
N GLU A 20 -9.33 7.07 7.08
CA GLU A 20 -8.99 8.37 7.67
C GLU A 20 -9.40 8.45 9.15
N LEU A 21 -10.61 8.00 9.49
CA LEU A 21 -11.06 7.97 10.87
C LEU A 21 -10.20 7.02 11.73
N PHE A 22 -9.83 5.87 11.18
CA PHE A 22 -9.01 4.88 11.86
C PHE A 22 -7.59 5.39 12.13
N THR A 23 -6.94 6.01 11.15
CA THR A 23 -5.59 6.58 11.32
C THR A 23 -5.61 7.72 12.34
N ASN A 24 -6.60 8.60 12.28
CA ASN A 24 -6.75 9.70 13.25
C ASN A 24 -6.98 9.17 14.68
N ALA A 25 -7.77 8.11 14.84
CA ALA A 25 -8.00 7.46 16.12
C ALA A 25 -6.71 6.84 16.68
N LEU A 26 -5.89 6.22 15.82
CA LEU A 26 -4.60 5.67 16.19
C LEU A 26 -3.59 6.74 16.61
N GLU A 27 -3.56 7.89 15.94
CA GLU A 27 -2.74 9.03 16.33
C GLU A 27 -3.12 9.56 17.72
N HIS A 28 -4.42 9.76 17.96
CA HIS A 28 -4.93 10.17 19.27
C HIS A 28 -4.67 9.14 20.36
N LEU A 29 -4.75 7.86 20.03
CA LEU A 29 -4.42 6.78 20.97
C LEU A 29 -2.94 6.79 21.33
N GLY A 30 -2.06 6.98 20.34
CA GLY A 30 -0.61 7.10 20.54
C GLY A 30 -0.26 8.26 21.47
N ASP A 31 -0.86 9.43 21.24
CA ASP A 31 -0.68 10.62 22.09
C ASP A 31 -1.16 10.37 23.52
N LYS A 32 -2.36 9.80 23.69
CA LYS A 32 -2.93 9.50 25.02
C LYS A 32 -2.12 8.47 25.81
N LEU A 33 -1.44 7.54 25.13
CA LEU A 33 -0.56 6.55 25.75
C LEU A 33 0.87 7.07 25.99
N GLY A 34 1.18 8.32 25.60
CA GLY A 34 2.52 8.90 25.73
C GLY A 34 3.55 8.27 24.78
N ILE A 35 3.11 7.69 23.67
CA ILE A 35 3.97 7.09 22.65
C ILE A 35 4.51 8.20 21.76
N SER A 36 5.81 8.18 21.47
CA SER A 36 6.43 9.20 20.62
C SER A 36 5.77 9.27 19.25
N GLU A 37 5.65 10.48 18.67
CA GLU A 37 5.14 10.70 17.32
C GLU A 37 5.84 9.82 16.27
N GLY A 38 7.14 9.55 16.45
CA GLY A 38 7.90 8.66 15.58
C GLY A 38 7.35 7.23 15.56
N VAL A 39 7.02 6.64 16.71
CA VAL A 39 6.43 5.29 16.80
C VAL A 39 4.98 5.30 16.33
N THR A 40 4.22 6.35 16.69
CA THR A 40 2.82 6.49 16.27
C THR A 40 2.70 6.59 14.75
N GLY A 41 3.54 7.39 14.10
CA GLY A 41 3.58 7.53 12.64
C GLY A 41 4.17 6.31 11.93
N SER A 42 5.31 5.80 12.40
CA SER A 42 6.01 4.69 11.70
C SER A 42 5.33 3.33 11.86
N LEU A 43 4.58 3.09 12.93
CA LEU A 43 3.93 1.80 13.19
C LEU A 43 2.42 1.90 13.08
N PHE A 44 1.76 2.72 13.89
CA PHE A 44 0.29 2.75 13.94
C PHE A 44 -0.31 3.36 12.68
N ALA A 45 0.15 4.55 12.26
CA ALA A 45 -0.34 5.18 11.04
C ALA A 45 0.01 4.33 9.81
N ALA A 46 1.24 3.82 9.72
CA ALA A 46 1.64 2.93 8.63
C ALA A 46 0.73 1.70 8.51
N VAL A 47 0.47 0.97 9.60
CA VAL A 47 -0.44 -0.18 9.61
C VAL A 47 -1.86 0.24 9.23
N GLY A 48 -2.37 1.33 9.79
CA GLY A 48 -3.72 1.81 9.50
C GLY A 48 -3.92 2.20 8.03
N THR A 49 -2.92 2.82 7.42
CA THR A 49 -2.96 3.20 5.99
C THR A 49 -2.72 2.05 5.04
N ALA A 50 -2.09 0.94 5.47
CA ALA A 50 -1.81 -0.21 4.60
C ALA A 50 -2.84 -1.33 4.76
N LEU A 51 -3.69 -1.25 5.79
CA LEU A 51 -4.69 -2.27 6.09
C LEU A 51 -5.69 -2.45 4.93
N PRO A 52 -6.32 -1.39 4.37
CA PRO A 52 -7.26 -1.56 3.26
C PRO A 52 -6.65 -2.27 2.06
N GLU A 53 -5.44 -1.87 1.68
CA GLU A 53 -4.67 -2.40 0.56
C GLU A 53 -4.26 -3.84 0.79
N THR A 54 -3.94 -4.21 2.04
CA THR A 54 -3.59 -5.59 2.42
C THR A 54 -4.83 -6.49 2.49
N MET A 55 -6.01 -5.94 2.83
CA MET A 55 -7.25 -6.71 2.91
C MET A 55 -7.78 -7.12 1.54
N VAL A 56 -7.62 -6.31 0.49
CA VAL A 56 -8.09 -6.63 -0.87
C VAL A 56 -7.54 -7.96 -1.40
N PRO A 57 -6.22 -8.22 -1.43
CA PRO A 57 -5.68 -9.49 -1.91
C PRO A 57 -6.05 -10.65 -0.97
N LEU A 58 -6.14 -10.43 0.35
CA LEU A 58 -6.61 -11.46 1.28
C LEU A 58 -8.06 -11.88 1.00
N LEU A 59 -8.94 -10.91 0.76
CA LEU A 59 -10.34 -11.20 0.40
C LEU A 59 -10.45 -11.87 -0.97
N ALA A 60 -9.62 -11.49 -1.94
CA ALA A 60 -9.56 -12.15 -3.23
C ALA A 60 -9.16 -13.63 -3.10
N LEU A 61 -8.18 -13.94 -2.23
CA LEU A 61 -7.71 -15.31 -1.99
C LEU A 61 -8.66 -16.15 -1.14
N LEU A 62 -9.25 -15.56 -0.08
CA LEU A 62 -10.02 -16.30 0.94
C LEU A 62 -11.53 -16.30 0.70
N SER A 63 -12.05 -15.30 -0.01
CA SER A 63 -13.49 -15.06 -0.18
C SER A 63 -13.87 -14.68 -1.61
N GLY A 64 -12.97 -14.94 -2.56
CA GLY A 64 -13.14 -14.58 -3.95
C GLY A 64 -14.28 -15.30 -4.67
N THR A 65 -14.58 -14.83 -5.88
CA THR A 65 -15.69 -15.29 -6.72
C THR A 65 -15.49 -16.71 -7.26
N ALA A 66 -16.50 -17.26 -7.96
CA ALA A 66 -16.45 -18.58 -8.59
C ALA A 66 -15.30 -18.78 -9.61
N ASN A 67 -14.67 -17.70 -10.08
CA ASN A 67 -13.56 -17.74 -11.03
C ASN A 67 -12.23 -17.48 -10.32
N ALA A 68 -11.47 -18.54 -10.07
CA ALA A 68 -10.14 -18.47 -9.43
C ALA A 68 -9.15 -17.58 -10.19
N SER A 69 -9.20 -17.54 -11.52
CA SER A 69 -8.31 -16.71 -12.35
C SER A 69 -8.52 -15.22 -12.12
N VAL A 70 -9.77 -14.78 -12.01
CA VAL A 70 -10.12 -13.36 -11.77
C VAL A 70 -9.65 -12.95 -10.37
N ASN A 71 -9.78 -13.83 -9.38
CA ASN A 71 -9.32 -13.56 -8.02
C ASN A 71 -7.78 -13.44 -7.96
N GLU A 72 -7.04 -14.24 -8.73
CA GLU A 72 -5.58 -14.13 -8.85
C GLU A 72 -5.18 -12.79 -9.47
N GLU A 73 -5.84 -12.37 -10.55
CA GLU A 73 -5.59 -11.07 -11.19
C GLU A 73 -5.84 -9.89 -10.23
N ILE A 74 -6.94 -9.93 -9.46
CA ILE A 74 -7.23 -8.92 -8.44
C ILE A 74 -6.15 -8.90 -7.36
N GLY A 75 -5.74 -10.07 -6.88
CA GLY A 75 -4.70 -10.19 -5.85
C GLY A 75 -3.35 -9.64 -6.32
N VAL A 76 -2.91 -10.03 -7.52
CA VAL A 76 -1.67 -9.53 -8.12
C VAL A 76 -1.73 -8.02 -8.34
N GLY A 77 -2.85 -7.51 -8.86
CA GLY A 77 -3.07 -6.08 -9.07
C GLY A 77 -3.00 -5.28 -7.77
N ALA A 78 -3.59 -5.78 -6.68
CA ALA A 78 -3.54 -5.11 -5.38
C ALA A 78 -2.13 -5.14 -4.77
N ILE A 79 -1.44 -6.28 -4.81
CA ILE A 79 -0.09 -6.45 -4.24
C ILE A 79 0.94 -5.59 -4.97
N LEU A 80 0.92 -5.56 -6.30
CA LEU A 80 1.88 -4.77 -7.09
C LEU A 80 1.48 -3.30 -7.21
N GLY A 81 0.18 -3.02 -7.26
CA GLY A 81 -0.35 -1.67 -7.49
C GLY A 81 -0.09 -0.71 -6.35
N ALA A 82 -0.26 -1.14 -5.09
CA ALA A 82 -0.04 -0.27 -3.93
C ALA A 82 1.41 0.27 -3.83
N PRO A 83 2.46 -0.57 -3.91
CA PRO A 83 3.86 -0.15 -4.07
C PRO A 83 4.09 0.91 -5.17
N LEU A 84 3.53 0.67 -6.36
CA LEU A 84 3.68 1.59 -7.50
C LEU A 84 2.99 2.93 -7.25
N MET A 85 1.80 2.91 -6.66
CA MET A 85 1.06 4.13 -6.32
C MET A 85 1.81 4.97 -5.30
N LEU A 86 2.37 4.36 -4.25
CA LEU A 86 3.13 5.07 -3.22
C LEU A 86 4.43 5.68 -3.77
N SER A 87 5.18 4.93 -4.58
CA SER A 87 6.46 5.40 -5.12
C SER A 87 6.31 6.49 -6.20
N THR A 88 5.20 6.50 -6.95
CA THR A 88 4.99 7.42 -8.08
C THR A 88 3.94 8.50 -7.80
N LEU A 89 2.68 8.09 -7.58
CA LEU A 89 1.56 9.01 -7.44
C LEU A 89 1.64 9.78 -6.12
N SER A 90 1.90 9.10 -5.00
CA SER A 90 1.98 9.74 -3.69
C SER A 90 3.14 10.73 -3.62
N THR A 91 4.33 10.35 -4.11
CA THR A 91 5.48 11.27 -4.19
C THR A 91 5.21 12.47 -5.10
N ALA A 92 4.54 12.27 -6.24
CA ALA A 92 4.15 13.36 -7.13
C ALA A 92 3.13 14.31 -6.48
N LEU A 93 2.10 13.79 -5.81
CA LEU A 93 1.10 14.59 -5.11
C LEU A 93 1.71 15.37 -3.94
N MET A 94 2.61 14.76 -3.17
CA MET A 94 3.37 15.44 -2.12
C MET A 94 4.20 16.59 -2.70
N ALA A 95 4.90 16.38 -3.82
CA ALA A 95 5.66 17.42 -4.49
C ALA A 95 4.76 18.58 -4.92
N LEU A 96 3.62 18.30 -5.58
CA LEU A 96 2.66 19.30 -6.02
C LEU A 96 2.06 20.09 -4.84
N ALA A 97 1.70 19.42 -3.75
CA ALA A 97 1.16 20.06 -2.55
C ALA A 97 2.16 21.04 -1.92
N VAL A 98 3.45 20.71 -1.95
CA VAL A 98 4.50 21.58 -1.42
C VAL A 98 4.78 22.77 -2.33
N VAL A 99 4.68 22.60 -3.66
CA VAL A 99 4.89 23.70 -4.62
C VAL A 99 3.96 24.88 -4.35
N GLY A 100 2.70 24.64 -3.98
CA GLY A 100 1.75 25.72 -3.65
C GLY A 100 2.13 26.55 -2.43
N ARG A 101 2.88 25.98 -1.47
CA ARG A 101 3.29 26.68 -0.24
C ARG A 101 4.71 27.24 -0.30
N ARG A 102 5.63 26.58 -1.00
CA ARG A 102 7.06 26.92 -1.02
C ARG A 102 7.55 27.45 -2.36
N GLY A 103 6.70 27.47 -3.39
CA GLY A 103 7.07 27.79 -4.77
C GLY A 103 7.88 26.68 -5.44
N LEU A 104 8.12 26.82 -6.74
CA LEU A 104 8.87 25.85 -7.56
C LEU A 104 10.34 25.68 -7.13
N GLN A 105 10.90 26.68 -6.46
CA GLN A 105 12.28 26.69 -5.96
C GLN A 105 12.36 26.33 -4.46
N GLY A 106 11.21 26.02 -3.84
CA GLY A 106 11.13 25.63 -2.45
C GLY A 106 11.93 24.35 -2.19
N ARG A 107 12.89 24.43 -1.27
CA ARG A 107 13.69 23.25 -0.89
C ARG A 107 12.87 22.31 -0.02
N VAL A 108 12.79 21.05 -0.43
CA VAL A 108 12.42 19.92 0.42
C VAL A 108 13.73 19.23 0.77
N ALA A 109 14.03 19.13 2.06
CA ALA A 109 15.24 18.47 2.55
C ALA A 109 14.85 17.17 3.24
N PRO A 110 14.51 16.11 2.47
CA PRO A 110 14.29 14.80 3.05
C PRO A 110 15.61 14.25 3.62
N GLU A 111 15.51 13.34 4.58
CA GLU A 111 16.66 12.57 5.04
C GLU A 111 17.14 11.67 3.88
N ARG A 112 18.15 12.12 3.14
CA ARG A 112 18.61 11.43 1.91
C ARG A 112 19.05 9.99 2.17
N SER A 113 19.71 9.75 3.29
CA SER A 113 20.21 8.41 3.62
C SER A 113 19.06 7.42 3.85
N GLY A 114 18.06 7.82 4.65
CA GLY A 114 16.85 7.03 4.86
C GLY A 114 16.09 6.79 3.56
N LEU A 115 15.82 7.85 2.80
CA LEU A 115 15.07 7.75 1.54
C LEU A 115 15.73 6.81 0.52
N VAL A 116 17.05 6.91 0.33
CA VAL A 116 17.79 6.04 -0.61
C VAL A 116 17.81 4.59 -0.13
N ARG A 117 18.01 4.35 1.16
CA ARG A 117 17.98 3.00 1.74
C ARG A 117 16.62 2.36 1.53
N ASP A 118 15.56 3.09 1.87
CA ASP A 118 14.19 2.57 1.83
C ASP A 118 13.75 2.34 0.38
N LEU A 119 14.15 3.22 -0.56
CA LEU A 119 13.90 3.03 -1.98
C LEU A 119 14.67 1.85 -2.58
N HIS A 120 15.94 1.64 -2.19
CA HIS A 120 16.69 0.46 -2.64
C HIS A 120 16.07 -0.83 -2.13
N PHE A 121 15.71 -0.88 -0.85
CA PHE A 121 15.02 -2.03 -0.28
C PHE A 121 13.70 -2.30 -1.02
N PHE A 122 12.91 -1.25 -1.24
CA PHE A 122 11.68 -1.31 -2.00
C PHE A 122 11.89 -1.85 -3.42
N LEU A 123 12.84 -1.32 -4.18
CA LEU A 123 13.09 -1.72 -5.56
C LEU A 123 13.54 -3.18 -5.66
N VAL A 124 14.36 -3.67 -4.72
CA VAL A 124 14.78 -5.07 -4.66
C VAL A 124 13.58 -5.97 -4.36
N ALA A 125 12.81 -5.67 -3.32
CA ALA A 125 11.61 -6.46 -2.97
C ALA A 125 10.59 -6.45 -4.11
N PHE A 126 10.32 -5.29 -4.69
CA PHE A 126 9.40 -5.14 -5.81
C PHE A 126 9.86 -5.91 -7.05
N ALA A 127 11.16 -5.90 -7.37
CA ALA A 127 11.70 -6.68 -8.48
C ALA A 127 11.53 -8.19 -8.27
N ILE A 128 11.74 -8.69 -7.05
CA ILE A 128 11.51 -10.09 -6.69
C ILE A 128 10.03 -10.45 -6.84
N THR A 129 9.12 -9.62 -6.32
CA THR A 129 7.66 -9.82 -6.44
C THR A 129 7.20 -9.78 -7.90
N ALA A 130 7.71 -8.84 -8.69
CA ALA A 130 7.41 -8.76 -10.12
C ALA A 130 7.92 -9.98 -10.89
N ALA A 131 9.13 -10.47 -10.56
CA ALA A 131 9.66 -11.70 -11.14
C ALA A 131 8.83 -12.93 -10.74
N ALA A 132 8.32 -12.97 -9.50
CA ALA A 132 7.48 -14.06 -9.00
C ALA A 132 6.17 -14.20 -9.80
N MET A 133 5.66 -13.12 -10.40
CA MET A 133 4.47 -13.15 -11.27
C MET A 133 4.65 -14.05 -12.50
N TYR A 134 5.89 -14.19 -13.00
CA TYR A 134 6.18 -14.99 -14.18
C TYR A 134 6.51 -16.45 -13.86
N VAL A 135 6.46 -16.87 -12.58
CA VAL A 135 6.76 -18.23 -12.17
C VAL A 135 5.59 -19.17 -12.53
N PRO A 136 5.82 -20.24 -13.33
CA PRO A 136 4.79 -21.19 -13.70
C PRO A 136 4.09 -21.81 -12.49
N THR A 137 2.80 -22.09 -12.62
CA THR A 137 1.97 -22.72 -11.57
C THR A 137 2.46 -24.11 -11.16
N ASP A 138 3.17 -24.81 -12.05
CA ASP A 138 3.66 -26.17 -11.82
C ASP A 138 4.88 -26.21 -10.87
N ALA A 139 5.54 -25.07 -10.67
CA ALA A 139 6.72 -24.95 -9.82
C ALA A 139 6.35 -24.61 -8.36
N HIS A 140 5.57 -25.47 -7.71
CA HIS A 140 5.06 -25.24 -6.35
C HIS A 140 6.17 -24.95 -5.33
N TRP A 141 7.31 -25.64 -5.43
CA TRP A 141 8.45 -25.45 -4.53
C TRP A 141 9.06 -24.04 -4.64
N LEU A 142 9.14 -23.51 -5.86
CA LEU A 142 9.70 -22.18 -6.14
C LEU A 142 8.75 -21.09 -5.68
N ARG A 143 7.43 -21.27 -5.87
CA ARG A 143 6.41 -20.35 -5.34
C ARG A 143 6.44 -20.32 -3.81
N SER A 144 6.51 -21.47 -3.15
CA SER A 144 6.62 -21.53 -1.68
C SER A 144 7.90 -20.87 -1.14
N ALA A 145 9.03 -21.08 -1.81
CA ALA A 145 10.30 -20.44 -1.44
C ALA A 145 10.23 -18.91 -1.59
N LEU A 146 9.66 -18.40 -2.69
CA LEU A 146 9.46 -16.97 -2.90
C LEU A 146 8.47 -16.37 -1.91
N SER A 147 7.37 -17.07 -1.59
CA SER A 147 6.42 -16.63 -0.57
C SER A 147 7.07 -16.54 0.81
N LEU A 148 7.96 -17.48 1.18
CA LEU A 148 8.71 -17.41 2.44
C LEU A 148 9.78 -16.31 2.45
N LEU A 149 10.37 -16.00 1.29
CA LEU A 149 11.37 -14.94 1.15
C LEU A 149 10.76 -13.53 1.28
N LEU A 150 9.51 -13.36 0.82
CA LEU A 150 8.81 -12.08 0.75
C LEU A 150 7.96 -11.75 1.99
N VAL A 151 7.96 -12.62 3.01
CA VAL A 151 7.32 -12.42 4.31
C VAL A 151 8.38 -12.06 5.35
#